data_AF-A0A9X9X0N1-F1
#
_entry.id   AF-A0A9X9X0N1-F1
#
_cell.length_a   1.000
_cell.length_b   1.000
_cell.length_c   1.000
_cell.angle_alpha   90.00
_cell.angle_beta   90.00
_cell.angle_gamma   90.00
#
_symmetry.space_group_name_H-M   'P 1'
#
loop_
_entity.id
_entity.type
_entity.pdbx_description
1 polymer ?
#
loop_
_entity_poly.entity_id
_entity_poly.type
_entity_poly.pdbx_seq_one_letter_code
_entity_poly.pdbx_strand_id
1 'polypeptide(L)' 'MSRTPIALILGLVGFLAYVVAVLLVSDHVRGLHWTLESAFFAVAGIAWVWPAKWLITWAMR' A
#
# COMPACT_ATOMS: atom_id res chain seq x y z
N MET A 1 -10.56 -20.37 -14.57
CA MET A 1 -10.96 -18.96 -14.35
C MET A 1 -9.73 -18.09 -14.48
N SER A 2 -9.78 -16.99 -15.23
CA SER A 2 -8.67 -16.02 -15.19
C SER A 2 -8.53 -15.52 -13.75
N ARG A 3 -7.32 -15.52 -13.20
CA ARG A 3 -7.05 -14.99 -11.85
C ARG A 3 -7.06 -13.46 -11.83
N THR A 4 -7.07 -12.84 -13.01
CA THR A 4 -7.05 -11.38 -13.23
C THR A 4 -8.17 -10.62 -12.51
N PRO A 5 -9.45 -11.01 -12.55
CA PRO A 5 -10.52 -10.29 -11.86
C PRO A 5 -10.37 -10.41 -10.33
N ILE A 6 -9.92 -11.57 -9.85
CA ILE A 6 -9.68 -11.80 -8.41
C ILE A 6 -8.52 -10.92 -7.94
N ALA A 7 -7.42 -10.90 -8.70
CA ALA A 7 -6.29 -10.02 -8.42
C ALA A 7 -6.71 -8.54 -8.47
N LEU A 8 -7.55 -8.13 -9.41
CA LEU A 8 -8.05 -6.75 -9.44
C LEU A 8 -8.78 -6.38 -8.14
N ILE A 9 -9.72 -7.22 -7.71
CA ILE A 9 -10.51 -6.98 -6.49
C ILE A 9 -9.60 -6.97 -5.25
N LEU A 10 -8.73 -7.98 -5.11
CA LEU A 10 -7.79 -8.05 -3.99
C LEU A 10 -6.83 -6.85 -3.97
N GLY A 11 -6.39 -6.39 -5.15
CA GLY A 11 -5.49 -5.26 -5.27
C GLY A 11 -6.19 -3.96 -4.86
N LEU A 12 -7.42 -3.76 -5.30
CA LEU A 12 -8.21 -2.57 -4.97
C LEU A 12 -8.53 -2.52 -3.48
N VAL A 13 -9.07 -3.61 -2.93
CA VAL A 13 -9.44 -3.71 -1.52
C VAL A 13 -8.21 -3.64 -0.63
N GLY A 14 -7.14 -4.36 -0.99
CA GLY A 14 -5.88 -4.32 -0.27
C GLY A 14 -5.25 -2.93 -0.27
N PHE A 15 -5.26 -2.23 -1.40
CA PHE A 15 -4.68 -0.89 -1.50
C PHE A 15 -5.49 0.12 -0.69
N LEU A 16 -6.82 0.05 -0.73
CA LEU A 16 -7.68 0.89 0.11
C LEU A 16 -7.41 0.66 1.59
N ALA A 17 -7.36 -0.59 2.03
CA ALA A 17 -7.03 -0.94 3.41
C ALA A 17 -5.63 -0.42 3.80
N TYR A 18 -4.66 -0.53 2.90
CA TYR A 18 -3.31 -0.01 3.10
C TYR A 18 -3.29 1.51 3.27
N VAL A 19 -3.97 2.26 2.39
CA VAL A 19 -4.06 3.72 2.49
C VAL A 19 -4.71 4.13 3.81
N VAL A 20 -5.80 3.47 4.22
CA VAL A 20 -6.44 3.73 5.51
C VAL A 20 -5.47 3.49 6.66
N ALA A 21 -4.73 2.37 6.64
CA ALA A 21 -3.72 2.08 7.66
C ALA A 21 -2.61 3.14 7.70
N VAL A 22 -2.09 3.57 6.53
CA VAL A 22 -1.09 4.64 6.44
C VAL A 22 -1.62 5.95 7.02
N LEU A 23 -2.88 6.31 6.74
CA LEU A 23 -3.49 7.52 7.29
C LEU A 23 -3.62 7.46 8.81
N LEU A 24 -4.12 6.35 9.36
CA LEU A 24 -4.23 6.15 10.81
C LEU A 24 -2.87 6.19 11.52
N VAL A 25 -1.83 5.62 10.91
CA VAL A 25 -0.47 5.70 11.44
C VAL A 25 0.08 7.12 11.31
N SER A 26 -0.27 7.84 10.24
CA SER A 26 0.22 9.20 10.01
C SER A 26 -0.19 10.17 11.11
N ASP A 27 -1.34 9.96 11.75
CA ASP A 27 -1.80 10.76 12.90
C ASP A 27 -0.83 10.70 14.09
N HIS A 28 -0.04 9.62 14.19
CA HIS A 28 0.97 9.44 15.23
C HIS A 28 2.35 9.99 14.83
N VAL A 29 2.59 10.14 13.52
CA VAL A 29 3.88 10.64 12.99
C VAL A 29 3.86 12.16 12.84
N ARG A 30 2.68 12.72 12.48
CA ARG A 30 2.47 14.15 12.31
C ARG A 30 2.70 14.88 13.63
N GLY A 31 3.55 15.90 13.61
CA GLY A 31 3.89 16.72 14.77
C GLY A 31 5.11 16.23 15.57
N LEU A 32 5.73 15.11 15.20
CA LEU A 32 6.99 14.67 15.82
C LEU A 32 8.18 15.45 15.29
N HIS A 33 8.53 15.25 14.02
CA HIS A 33 9.64 15.93 13.35
C HIS A 33 9.47 15.85 11.84
N TRP A 34 9.74 16.93 11.12
CA TRP A 34 9.50 17.01 9.67
C TRP A 34 10.26 15.95 8.87
N THR A 35 11.44 15.53 9.33
CA THR A 35 12.25 14.45 8.72
C THR A 35 11.58 13.09 8.87
N LEU A 36 10.99 12.81 10.04
CA LEU A 36 10.26 11.57 10.29
C LEU A 36 8.99 11.51 9.44
N GLU A 37 8.26 12.61 9.34
CA GLU A 37 7.10 12.71 8.45
C GLU A 37 7.50 12.45 6.99
N SER A 38 8.54 13.13 6.52
CA SER A 38 9.03 12.98 5.14
C SER A 38 9.49 11.54 4.85
N ALA A 39 10.25 10.94 5.77
CA ALA A 39 10.69 9.55 5.65
C ALA A 39 9.51 8.58 5.68
N PHE A 40 8.54 8.79 6.57
CA PHE A 40 7.34 7.97 6.66
C PHE A 40 6.55 7.99 5.36
N PHE A 41 6.24 9.17 4.82
CA PHE A 41 5.47 9.27 3.58
C PHE A 41 6.25 8.75 2.36
N ALA A 42 7.58 8.94 2.30
CA ALA A 42 8.40 8.36 1.25
C ALA A 42 8.39 6.82 1.27
N VAL A 43 8.55 6.23 2.46
CA VAL A 43 8.51 4.76 2.62
C VAL A 43 7.10 4.24 2.35
N ALA A 44 6.06 4.87 2.89
CA ALA A 44 4.68 4.46 2.68
C ALA A 44 4.26 4.54 1.20
N GLY A 45 4.70 5.57 0.48
CA GLY A 45 4.44 5.68 -0.96
C GLY A 45 5.03 4.54 -1.80
N ILE A 46 6.13 3.94 -1.35
CA ILE A 46 6.86 2.89 -2.10
C ILE A 46 6.53 1.49 -1.58
N ALA A 47 6.21 1.33 -0.29
CA ALA A 47 5.99 0.03 0.35
C ALA A 47 4.89 -0.82 -0.33
N TRP A 48 3.90 -0.19 -0.97
CA TRP A 48 2.85 -0.91 -1.69
C TRP A 48 3.32 -1.56 -3.01
N VAL A 49 4.48 -1.19 -3.54
CA VAL A 49 5.02 -1.75 -4.78
C VAL A 49 5.23 -3.27 -4.67
N TRP A 50 5.67 -3.77 -3.51
CA TRP A 50 5.90 -5.20 -3.31
C TRP A 50 4.60 -6.03 -3.34
N PRO A 51 3.56 -5.70 -2.55
CA PRO A 51 2.24 -6.33 -2.67
C PRO A 51 1.68 -6.27 -4.09
N ALA A 52 1.72 -5.10 -4.73
CA ALA A 52 1.20 -4.91 -6.08
C ALA A 52 1.92 -5.80 -7.10
N LYS A 53 3.26 -5.84 -7.05
CA LYS A 53 4.06 -6.72 -7.92
C LYS A 53 3.71 -8.18 -7.71
N TRP A 54 3.63 -8.63 -6.45
CA TRP A 54 3.27 -10.01 -6.14
C TRP A 54 1.91 -10.37 -6.75
N LEU A 55 0.90 -9.51 -6.56
CA LEU A 55 -0.45 -9.71 -7.06
C LEU A 55 -0.51 -9.79 -8.59
N ILE A 56 0.20 -8.89 -9.29
CA ILE A 56 0.32 -8.87 -10.74
C ILE A 56 0.96 -10.17 -11.25
N THR A 57 2.08 -10.59 -10.64
CA THR A 57 2.76 -11.83 -11.04
C THR A 57 1.94 -13.08 -10.75
N TRP A 58 1.15 -13.08 -9.67
CA TRP A 58 0.24 -14.16 -9.34
C TRP A 58 -0.94 -14.24 -10.32
N ALA A 59 -1.46 -13.10 -10.77
CA ALA A 59 -2.56 -13.03 -11.73
C ALA A 59 -2.18 -13.57 -13.13
N MET A 60 -0.90 -13.44 -13.51
CA MET A 60 -0.37 -13.88 -14.81
C MET A 60 0.10 -15.34 -14.84
N ARG A 61 0.25 -15.97 -13.68
CA ARG A 61 0.53 -17.41 -13.54
C ARG A 61 -0.76 -18.21 -13.51
#